data_AF-A0A9J7XM57-F1
#
_entry.id   AF-A0A9J7XM57-F1
#
_cell.length_a   1.000
_cell.length_b   1.000
_cell.length_c   1.000
_cell.angle_alpha   90.00
_cell.angle_beta   90.00
_cell.angle_gamma   90.00
#
_symmetry.space_group_name_H-M   'P 1'
#
loop_
_entity.id
_entity.type
_entity.pdbx_description
1 polymer ?
#
loop_
_entity_poly.entity_id
_entity_poly.type
_entity_poly.pdbx_seq_one_letter_code
_entity_poly.pdbx_strand_id
1 'polypeptide(L)'
;MAVSDATHHVFVDEGRIDFSRENTDFGEQAGKLRCCFRTNPSESLQCYCHRCLNHTCVTDGLCYVSITKSGGVTTQQTSCISENKLIPRDRPFVCAPSTKHDFGVYPMCCDTDWCNKNPDPNTFPVPTQKPPTLGPVAFAALIAGPVCVVCFLMVTIFYICHSRSVLHHRVPNEEDPSMDHPFITVGATLKDLIYDMTTSGSGSGLPLLVQRTIARTIILQESIGKGRFGEVWRGKWRGEEVAVKIFSSREERSWFREAEIYQTVMLRHENILGFIAADNKDNGTWTQLWLVSDYHEHGSLFDYLNRYTVTVEGMIKLSLSTASGLAHLHMEIVGTQGKPAIAHRDLKSKNILVKKNGTCCIADLGLAVRHDSATDTIDIAPNHRVGTKRYMAPEVLDDSINMKHFESFKRADIYAMGLVFWEIASRCSIGGIHEDYQLPYHDLVQSDPSVEEMRRVVCEQKLRPNIPNRWQSCEALRVMAKIMRECWYANGAARLTALRIKKTLSQLSQQEGIKM
;
A
#
# COMPACT_ATOMS: atom_id res chain seq x y z
N MET A 1 46.31 47.76 0.09
CA MET A 1 45.78 47.89 -1.29
C MET A 1 45.29 46.51 -1.69
N ALA A 2 43.98 46.37 -1.83
CA ALA A 2 43.27 45.11 -2.05
C ALA A 2 43.41 44.63 -3.50
N VAL A 3 43.46 43.32 -3.71
CA VAL A 3 43.03 42.68 -4.97
C VAL A 3 42.17 41.48 -4.59
N SER A 4 40.96 41.49 -5.08
CA SER A 4 39.79 40.71 -4.67
C SER A 4 39.81 39.25 -5.14
N ASP A 5 39.31 38.38 -4.26
CA ASP A 5 38.75 37.07 -4.58
C ASP A 5 37.78 37.14 -5.76
N ALA A 6 37.96 36.27 -6.74
CA ALA A 6 36.99 35.98 -7.79
C ALA A 6 36.48 34.55 -7.61
N THR A 7 35.46 34.41 -6.76
CA THR A 7 34.58 33.25 -6.67
C THR A 7 33.89 33.00 -8.01
N HIS A 8 34.30 31.96 -8.74
CA HIS A 8 33.52 31.45 -9.86
C HIS A 8 32.41 30.52 -9.35
N HIS A 9 31.20 31.07 -9.29
CA HIS A 9 29.95 30.33 -9.10
C HIS A 9 29.77 29.30 -10.23
N VAL A 10 29.79 28.02 -9.87
CA VAL A 10 29.24 26.94 -10.71
C VAL A 10 27.75 26.90 -10.43
N PHE A 11 26.93 27.30 -11.39
CA PHE A 11 25.48 27.15 -11.31
C PHE A 11 25.13 25.67 -11.28
N VAL A 12 24.64 25.20 -10.13
CA VAL A 12 23.93 23.93 -9.99
C VAL A 12 22.47 24.22 -10.31
N ASP A 13 22.00 23.77 -11.47
CA ASP A 13 20.56 23.74 -11.73
C ASP A 13 19.99 22.56 -10.93
N GLU A 14 19.12 22.85 -9.95
CA GLU A 14 18.46 21.87 -9.09
C GLU A 14 17.40 21.07 -9.88
N GLY A 15 17.86 20.21 -10.79
CA GLY A 15 17.04 19.25 -11.52
C GLY A 15 17.28 17.82 -11.02
N ARG A 16 16.35 17.28 -10.25
CA ARG A 16 16.35 15.89 -9.77
C ARG A 16 16.20 14.94 -10.95
N ILE A 17 17.30 14.36 -11.45
CA ILE A 17 17.24 13.26 -12.43
C ILE A 17 17.00 11.96 -11.65
N ASP A 18 15.79 11.43 -11.81
CA ASP A 18 15.31 10.19 -11.19
C ASP A 18 15.40 9.06 -12.24
N PHE A 19 16.26 8.06 -12.01
CA PHE A 19 16.45 6.93 -12.93
C PHE A 19 15.38 5.83 -12.77
N SER A 20 14.24 6.13 -12.15
CA SER A 20 13.21 5.16 -11.76
C SER A 20 11.86 5.31 -12.48
N ARG A 21 11.86 5.69 -13.76
CA ARG A 21 10.66 5.67 -14.62
C ARG A 21 10.95 5.13 -16.01
N GLU A 22 10.56 3.88 -16.24
CA GLU A 22 10.11 3.44 -17.56
C GLU A 22 8.79 4.18 -17.86
N ASN A 23 8.87 5.24 -18.67
CA ASN A 23 7.75 5.72 -19.48
C ASN A 23 8.31 6.58 -20.63
N THR A 24 8.35 5.94 -21.80
CA THR A 24 8.00 6.47 -23.12
C THR A 24 8.08 7.99 -23.32
N ASP A 25 9.30 8.52 -23.43
CA ASP A 25 9.67 9.61 -24.37
C ASP A 25 11.19 9.80 -24.53
N PHE A 26 12.00 8.84 -24.07
CA PHE A 26 13.48 8.89 -24.08
C PHE A 26 14.12 8.28 -25.36
N GLY A 27 13.33 8.08 -26.42
CA GLY A 27 13.78 7.40 -27.64
C GLY A 27 14.85 8.11 -28.46
N GLU A 28 15.06 9.42 -28.27
CA GLU A 28 16.01 10.21 -29.08
C GLU A 28 17.19 10.84 -28.30
N GLN A 29 17.22 10.75 -26.96
CA GLN A 29 18.29 11.35 -26.13
C GLN A 29 19.17 10.34 -25.38
N ALA A 30 18.86 9.05 -25.43
CA ALA A 30 19.62 8.00 -24.73
C ALA A 30 21.09 7.83 -25.20
N GLY A 31 21.48 8.42 -26.33
CA GLY A 31 22.84 8.31 -26.89
C GLY A 31 23.85 9.39 -26.46
N LYS A 32 23.49 10.34 -25.58
CA LYS A 32 24.33 11.55 -25.33
C LYS A 32 24.75 11.79 -23.87
N LEU A 33 24.44 10.89 -22.95
CA LEU A 33 24.84 10.99 -21.54
C LEU A 33 26.08 10.12 -21.29
N ARG A 34 27.19 10.72 -20.86
CA ARG A 34 28.37 9.96 -20.36
C ARG A 34 28.34 9.94 -18.84
N CYS A 35 28.11 8.73 -18.29
CA CYS A 35 28.33 8.43 -16.88
C CYS A 35 29.81 8.04 -16.68
N CYS A 36 30.49 8.66 -15.73
CA CYS A 36 31.87 8.33 -15.40
C CYS A 36 31.93 7.79 -13.98
N PHE A 37 32.48 6.58 -13.84
CA PHE A 37 32.70 5.92 -12.55
C PHE A 37 34.20 5.69 -12.39
N ARG A 38 34.76 6.08 -11.24
CA ARG A 38 36.18 5.84 -10.96
C ARG A 38 36.34 4.39 -10.54
N THR A 39 36.98 3.60 -11.39
CA THR A 39 37.13 2.15 -11.18
C THR A 39 38.18 1.81 -10.11
N ASN A 40 39.14 2.72 -9.82
CA ASN A 40 40.22 2.48 -8.85
C ASN A 40 40.54 3.74 -7.99
N PRO A 41 39.98 3.86 -6.77
CA PRO A 41 40.09 5.09 -5.96
C PRO A 41 41.49 5.39 -5.38
N SER A 42 42.36 4.37 -5.30
CA SER A 42 43.66 4.45 -4.61
C SER A 42 44.82 5.02 -5.46
N GLU A 43 44.63 5.23 -6.77
CA GLU A 43 45.69 5.69 -7.69
C GLU A 43 45.44 7.11 -8.18
N SER A 44 46.42 8.01 -8.01
CA SER A 44 46.32 9.40 -8.45
C SER A 44 46.31 9.51 -9.98
N LEU A 45 45.33 10.23 -10.53
CA LEU A 45 45.12 10.41 -11.97
C LEU A 45 45.85 11.66 -12.49
N GLN A 46 46.58 11.55 -13.59
CA GLN A 46 47.24 12.68 -14.26
C GLN A 46 46.36 13.23 -15.40
N CYS A 47 46.03 14.52 -15.35
CA CYS A 47 45.21 15.18 -16.36
C CYS A 47 45.93 16.36 -17.02
N TYR A 48 45.53 16.67 -18.25
CA TYR A 48 45.90 17.91 -18.90
C TYR A 48 45.06 19.06 -18.34
N CYS A 49 45.70 20.18 -17.99
CA CYS A 49 45.03 21.33 -17.41
C CYS A 49 45.48 22.61 -18.08
N HIS A 50 44.58 23.26 -18.80
CA HIS A 50 44.89 24.43 -19.60
C HIS A 50 45.42 25.61 -18.77
N ARG A 51 44.96 25.75 -17.51
CA ARG A 51 45.30 26.87 -16.61
C ARG A 51 46.22 26.51 -15.44
N CYS A 52 46.80 25.31 -15.42
CA CYS A 52 47.69 24.87 -14.34
C CYS A 52 49.16 25.17 -14.66
N LEU A 53 49.98 25.32 -13.62
CA LEU A 53 51.44 25.38 -13.76
C LEU A 53 51.93 24.09 -14.47
N ASN A 54 52.73 24.23 -15.53
CA ASN A 54 53.20 23.14 -16.40
C ASN A 54 52.13 22.43 -17.26
N HIS A 55 50.90 22.97 -17.35
CA HIS A 55 49.77 22.39 -18.12
C HIS A 55 49.27 21.00 -17.66
N THR A 56 49.61 20.61 -16.43
CA THR A 56 49.31 19.28 -15.89
C THR A 56 48.74 19.42 -14.48
N CYS A 57 47.83 18.52 -14.09
CA CYS A 57 47.35 18.41 -12.72
C CYS A 57 47.16 16.95 -12.32
N VAL A 58 47.21 16.68 -11.02
CA VAL A 58 47.02 15.35 -10.43
C VAL A 58 45.77 15.38 -9.56
N THR A 59 44.91 14.36 -9.64
CA THR A 59 43.65 14.31 -8.90
C THR A 59 43.27 12.92 -8.42
N ASP A 60 42.48 12.86 -7.35
CA ASP A 60 41.77 11.68 -6.84
C ASP A 60 40.34 11.59 -7.39
N GLY A 61 39.94 12.48 -8.30
CA GLY A 61 38.61 12.42 -8.94
C GLY A 61 38.70 12.01 -10.40
N LEU A 62 38.31 12.93 -11.28
CA LEU A 62 38.19 12.70 -12.72
C LEU A 62 38.92 13.79 -13.50
N CYS A 63 39.42 13.45 -14.69
CA CYS A 63 39.81 14.45 -15.68
C CYS A 63 38.57 15.03 -16.33
N TYR A 64 38.56 16.35 -16.55
CA TYR A 64 37.43 17.09 -17.10
C TYR A 64 37.84 17.87 -18.35
N VAL A 65 36.90 17.94 -19.30
CA VAL A 65 36.98 18.86 -20.43
C VAL A 65 35.60 19.43 -20.75
N SER A 66 35.53 20.73 -20.99
CA SER A 66 34.35 21.42 -21.47
C SER A 66 34.63 22.01 -22.84
N ILE A 67 33.81 21.65 -23.82
CA ILE A 67 33.83 22.24 -25.16
C ILE A 67 32.65 23.18 -25.26
N THR A 68 32.93 24.47 -25.48
CA THR A 68 31.91 25.51 -25.69
C THR A 68 31.92 25.93 -27.15
N LYS A 69 30.81 25.73 -27.85
CA LYS A 69 30.60 26.19 -29.23
C LYS A 69 29.63 27.37 -29.22
N SER A 70 30.04 28.51 -29.76
CA SER A 70 29.19 29.71 -29.89
C SER A 70 29.49 30.43 -31.20
N GLY A 71 28.48 30.58 -32.08
CA GLY A 71 28.59 31.41 -33.29
C GLY A 71 29.76 31.04 -34.22
N GLY A 72 30.13 29.76 -34.29
CA GLY A 72 31.26 29.26 -35.11
C GLY A 72 32.61 29.21 -34.39
N VAL A 73 32.73 29.78 -33.18
CA VAL A 73 33.95 29.70 -32.35
C VAL A 73 33.84 28.50 -31.39
N THR A 74 34.88 27.66 -31.37
CA THR A 74 34.99 26.53 -30.44
C THR A 74 36.07 26.83 -29.40
N THR A 75 35.68 26.84 -28.13
CA THR A 75 36.58 27.06 -26.99
C THR A 75 36.65 25.80 -26.13
N GLN A 76 37.85 25.39 -25.73
CA GLN A 76 38.05 24.20 -24.90
C GLN A 76 38.67 24.59 -23.56
N GLN A 77 38.15 24.02 -22.48
CA GLN A 77 38.73 24.15 -21.15
C GLN A 77 38.93 22.78 -20.52
N THR A 78 40.14 22.49 -20.06
CA THR A 78 40.51 21.22 -19.41
C THR A 78 40.97 21.46 -17.98
N SER A 79 40.60 20.56 -17.06
CA SER A 79 40.95 20.66 -15.64
C SER A 79 40.84 19.31 -14.92
N CYS A 80 41.38 19.25 -13.70
CA CYS A 80 41.13 18.17 -12.75
C CYS A 80 39.90 18.47 -11.89
N ILE A 81 39.10 17.44 -11.60
CA ILE A 81 38.06 17.48 -10.56
C ILE A 81 38.50 16.53 -9.46
N SER A 82 38.51 17.00 -8.21
CA SER A 82 38.80 16.20 -7.02
C SER A 82 37.57 15.44 -6.54
N GLU A 83 37.77 14.32 -5.85
CA GLU A 83 36.68 13.44 -5.39
C GLU A 83 35.67 14.19 -4.50
N ASN A 84 36.16 15.09 -3.64
CA ASN A 84 35.30 15.90 -2.77
C ASN A 84 34.35 16.86 -3.51
N LYS A 85 34.57 17.12 -4.81
CA LYS A 85 33.71 17.93 -5.67
C LYS A 85 32.73 17.10 -6.50
N LEU A 86 32.82 15.77 -6.46
CA LEU A 86 31.86 14.86 -7.09
C LEU A 86 30.66 14.68 -6.15
N ILE A 87 29.56 15.38 -6.46
CA ILE A 87 28.31 15.32 -5.68
C ILE A 87 27.20 14.76 -6.58
N PRO A 88 26.38 13.80 -6.09
CA PRO A 88 26.49 13.04 -4.83
C PRO A 88 27.50 11.89 -4.94
N ARG A 89 28.16 11.55 -3.82
CA ARG A 89 29.18 10.49 -3.77
C ARG A 89 28.64 9.09 -4.04
N ASP A 90 27.33 8.91 -3.84
CA ASP A 90 26.68 7.59 -3.85
C ASP A 90 26.10 7.22 -5.24
N ARG A 91 26.30 8.07 -6.26
CA ARG A 91 25.81 7.84 -7.63
C ARG A 91 26.83 8.30 -8.68
N PRO A 92 26.83 7.72 -9.89
CA PRO A 92 27.78 8.10 -10.94
C PRO A 92 27.66 9.59 -11.30
N PHE A 93 28.81 10.23 -11.52
CA PHE A 93 28.87 11.62 -11.98
C PHE A 93 28.50 11.67 -13.47
N VAL A 94 27.50 12.49 -13.81
CA VAL A 94 26.95 12.59 -15.17
C VAL A 94 27.34 13.92 -15.80
N CYS A 95 28.01 13.85 -16.95
CA CYS A 95 28.40 15.03 -17.71
C CYS A 95 27.41 15.18 -18.87
N ALA A 96 26.42 16.07 -18.68
CA ALA A 96 25.31 16.26 -19.61
C ALA A 96 25.51 17.52 -20.48
N PRO A 97 25.35 17.42 -21.82
CA PRO A 97 25.43 18.59 -22.68
C PRO A 97 24.24 19.52 -22.48
N SER A 98 24.48 20.83 -22.61
CA SER A 98 23.45 21.87 -22.56
C SER A 98 23.52 22.71 -23.82
N THR A 99 22.39 22.85 -24.52
CA THR A 99 22.30 23.60 -25.78
C THR A 99 21.16 24.61 -25.73
N LYS A 100 21.44 25.88 -26.04
CA LYS A 100 20.45 26.94 -26.25
C LYS A 100 20.78 27.69 -27.55
N HIS A 101 19.84 27.72 -28.51
CA HIS A 101 20.00 28.40 -29.80
C HIS A 101 21.33 28.04 -30.50
N ASP A 102 22.27 28.99 -30.59
CA ASP A 102 23.59 28.89 -31.24
C ASP A 102 24.75 28.67 -30.24
N PHE A 103 24.41 28.33 -28.99
CA PHE A 103 25.36 28.13 -27.89
C PHE A 103 25.21 26.71 -27.33
N GLY A 104 26.30 25.94 -27.34
CA GLY A 104 26.34 24.58 -26.79
C GLY A 104 27.55 24.39 -25.88
N VAL A 105 27.32 23.89 -24.67
CA VAL A 105 28.35 23.44 -23.73
C VAL A 105 28.30 21.93 -23.63
N TYR A 106 29.42 21.29 -23.92
CA TYR A 106 29.58 19.84 -23.95
C TYR A 106 30.63 19.43 -22.92
N PRO A 107 30.24 19.17 -21.66
CA PRO A 107 31.14 18.68 -20.64
C PRO A 107 31.41 17.19 -20.83
N MET A 108 32.66 16.77 -20.66
CA MET A 108 33.08 15.37 -20.65
C MET A 108 34.02 15.12 -19.49
N CYS A 109 33.94 13.89 -18.99
CA CYS A 109 34.67 13.40 -17.84
C CYS A 109 35.28 12.05 -18.19
N CYS A 110 36.41 11.69 -17.60
CA CYS A 110 37.10 10.41 -17.84
C CYS A 110 38.06 10.08 -16.70
N ASP A 111 38.43 8.80 -16.58
CA ASP A 111 39.14 8.21 -15.43
C ASP A 111 40.48 7.55 -15.80
N THR A 112 41.04 7.84 -16.98
CA THR A 112 42.36 7.36 -17.42
C THR A 112 43.36 8.50 -17.61
N ASP A 113 44.65 8.23 -17.39
CA ASP A 113 45.70 9.25 -17.48
C ASP A 113 45.67 9.95 -18.86
N TRP A 114 45.72 11.28 -18.85
CA TRP A 114 45.74 12.16 -20.02
C TRP A 114 44.52 12.08 -20.95
N CYS A 115 43.43 11.47 -20.53
CA CYS A 115 42.23 11.26 -21.35
C CYS A 115 41.56 12.57 -21.84
N ASN A 116 41.82 13.69 -21.18
CA ASN A 116 41.28 15.01 -21.54
C ASN A 116 42.23 15.87 -22.41
N LYS A 117 43.38 15.33 -22.86
CA LYS A 117 44.40 16.08 -23.61
C LYS A 117 43.97 16.41 -25.04
N ASN A 118 43.39 15.45 -25.76
CA ASN A 118 42.98 15.57 -27.17
C ASN A 118 41.53 15.09 -27.36
N PRO A 119 40.52 15.85 -26.90
CA PRO A 119 39.12 15.49 -27.16
C PRO A 119 38.80 15.64 -28.66
N ASP A 120 38.02 14.72 -29.23
CA ASP A 120 37.50 14.85 -30.59
C ASP A 120 36.45 15.99 -30.65
N PRO A 121 36.69 17.08 -31.43
CA PRO A 121 35.75 18.20 -31.51
C PRO A 121 34.46 17.87 -32.28
N ASN A 122 34.46 16.78 -33.06
CA ASN A 122 33.37 16.38 -33.94
C ASN A 122 32.33 15.48 -33.28
N THR A 123 32.58 15.04 -32.04
CA THR A 123 31.68 14.13 -31.30
C THR A 123 30.32 14.79 -30.95
N PHE A 124 30.21 16.12 -31.09
CA PHE A 124 28.98 16.87 -30.81
C PHE A 124 28.67 17.87 -31.92
N PRO A 125 27.80 17.52 -32.89
CA PRO A 125 27.36 18.42 -33.94
C PRO A 125 26.44 19.51 -33.37
N VAL A 126 26.62 20.75 -33.84
CA VAL A 126 25.68 21.86 -33.62
C VAL A 126 24.43 21.58 -34.47
N PRO A 127 23.20 21.80 -33.96
CA PRO A 127 22.01 21.75 -34.81
C PRO A 127 22.13 22.83 -35.89
N THR A 128 22.46 22.45 -37.12
CA THR A 128 22.44 23.35 -38.27
C THR A 128 21.00 23.66 -38.65
N GLN A 129 20.65 24.95 -38.59
CA GLN A 129 19.56 25.68 -39.25
C GLN A 129 18.35 24.87 -39.76
N LYS A 130 17.15 25.26 -39.30
CA LYS A 130 15.86 24.80 -39.86
C LYS A 130 15.81 25.06 -41.39
N PRO A 131 15.28 24.11 -42.20
CA PRO A 131 15.05 24.33 -43.62
C PRO A 131 14.00 25.44 -43.85
N PRO A 132 13.96 26.05 -45.05
CA PRO A 132 13.21 27.28 -45.29
C PRO A 132 11.71 27.09 -45.02
N THR A 133 11.15 28.02 -44.25
CA THR A 133 9.73 28.05 -43.87
C THR A 133 8.85 28.26 -45.09
N LEU A 134 7.98 27.29 -45.38
CA LEU A 134 6.86 27.43 -46.31
C LEU A 134 5.89 28.49 -45.75
N GLY A 135 5.45 29.43 -46.59
CA GLY A 135 4.69 30.61 -46.16
C GLY A 135 3.35 30.30 -45.48
N PRO A 136 2.77 31.28 -44.73
CA PRO A 136 1.56 31.09 -43.92
C PRO A 136 0.35 30.53 -44.69
N VAL A 137 0.26 30.85 -45.97
CA VAL A 137 -0.83 30.40 -46.86
C VAL A 137 -0.74 28.90 -47.15
N ALA A 138 0.48 28.36 -47.26
CA ALA A 138 0.68 26.93 -47.48
C ALA A 138 0.40 26.11 -46.20
N PHE A 139 0.73 26.65 -45.03
CA PHE A 139 0.37 26.05 -43.73
C PHE A 139 -1.14 26.02 -43.51
N ALA A 140 -1.84 27.11 -43.84
CA ALA A 140 -3.29 27.17 -43.74
C ALA A 140 -3.96 26.13 -44.66
N ALA A 141 -3.48 25.97 -45.89
CA ALA A 141 -4.03 24.98 -46.83
C ALA A 141 -3.76 23.53 -46.39
N LEU A 142 -2.57 23.24 -45.83
CA LEU A 142 -2.19 21.88 -45.40
C LEU A 142 -2.96 21.42 -44.15
N ILE A 143 -3.39 22.36 -43.29
CA ILE A 143 -4.15 22.05 -42.07
C ILE A 143 -5.66 22.11 -42.34
N ALA A 144 -6.14 23.12 -43.06
CA ALA A 144 -7.57 23.28 -43.33
C ALA A 144 -8.13 22.13 -44.19
N GLY A 145 -7.36 21.62 -45.17
CA GLY A 145 -7.80 20.52 -46.01
C GLY A 145 -8.18 19.26 -45.22
N PRO A 146 -7.25 18.66 -44.45
CA PRO A 146 -7.53 17.48 -43.63
C PRO A 146 -8.60 17.74 -42.56
N VAL A 147 -8.60 18.92 -41.92
CA VAL A 147 -9.60 19.27 -40.91
C VAL A 147 -11.00 19.34 -41.51
N CYS A 148 -11.15 19.95 -42.69
CA CYS A 148 -12.44 19.97 -43.39
C CYS A 148 -12.90 18.56 -43.76
N VAL A 149 -11.99 17.70 -44.25
CA VAL A 149 -12.33 16.30 -44.58
C VAL A 149 -12.77 15.53 -43.34
N VAL A 150 -12.06 15.67 -42.21
CA VAL A 150 -12.44 15.03 -40.94
C VAL A 150 -13.79 15.56 -40.45
N CYS A 151 -14.05 16.87 -40.53
CA CYS A 151 -15.35 17.44 -40.17
C CYS A 151 -16.48 16.90 -41.06
N PHE A 152 -16.26 16.79 -42.38
CA PHE A 152 -17.25 16.22 -43.29
C PHE A 152 -17.51 14.75 -43.00
N LEU A 153 -16.47 13.96 -42.69
CA LEU A 153 -16.60 12.55 -42.29
C LEU A 153 -17.37 12.42 -40.96
N MET A 154 -17.09 13.26 -39.97
CA MET A 154 -17.81 13.26 -38.69
C MET A 154 -19.29 13.60 -38.85
N VAL A 155 -19.63 14.58 -39.71
CA VAL A 155 -21.02 14.95 -40.00
C VAL A 155 -21.74 13.86 -40.78
N THR A 156 -21.09 13.21 -41.76
CA THR A 156 -21.69 12.09 -42.48
C THR A 156 -21.84 10.86 -41.59
N ILE A 157 -20.87 10.54 -40.74
CA ILE A 157 -21.01 9.47 -39.74
C ILE A 157 -22.15 9.79 -38.77
N PHE A 158 -22.25 11.02 -38.27
CA PHE A 158 -23.36 11.43 -37.42
C PHE A 158 -24.71 11.31 -38.13
N TYR A 159 -24.81 11.72 -39.39
CA TYR A 159 -26.04 11.60 -40.19
C TYR A 159 -26.40 10.13 -40.47
N ILE A 160 -25.41 9.27 -40.72
CA ILE A 160 -25.62 7.82 -40.92
C ILE A 160 -26.01 7.15 -39.60
N CYS A 161 -25.38 7.50 -38.48
CA CYS A 161 -25.73 6.99 -37.15
C CYS A 161 -27.12 7.45 -36.72
N HIS A 162 -27.49 8.71 -36.99
CA HIS A 162 -28.81 9.26 -36.67
C HIS A 162 -29.89 8.70 -37.60
N SER A 163 -29.63 8.52 -38.89
CA SER A 163 -30.59 7.87 -39.79
C SER A 163 -30.75 6.38 -39.49
N ARG A 164 -29.69 5.68 -39.05
CA ARG A 164 -29.77 4.31 -38.54
C ARG A 164 -30.48 4.22 -37.19
N SER A 165 -30.30 5.17 -36.26
CA SER A 165 -31.01 5.16 -34.98
C SER A 165 -32.51 5.43 -35.14
N VAL A 166 -32.88 6.33 -36.07
CA VAL A 166 -34.28 6.60 -36.41
C VAL A 166 -34.94 5.41 -37.14
N LEU A 167 -34.18 4.65 -37.94
CA LEU A 167 -34.67 3.42 -38.56
C LEU A 167 -34.76 2.25 -37.56
N HIS A 168 -33.82 2.14 -36.61
CA HIS A 168 -33.86 1.14 -35.52
C HIS A 168 -34.97 1.43 -34.49
N HIS A 169 -35.38 2.68 -34.30
CA HIS A 169 -36.52 3.02 -33.43
C HIS A 169 -37.90 2.69 -34.03
N ARG A 170 -37.96 2.14 -35.25
CA ARG A 170 -39.21 1.65 -35.87
C ARG A 170 -39.35 0.14 -35.90
N VAL A 171 -38.44 -0.61 -35.27
CA VAL A 171 -38.55 -2.06 -35.14
C VAL A 171 -38.76 -2.40 -33.66
N PRO A 172 -39.82 -3.14 -33.28
CA PRO A 172 -39.97 -3.63 -31.91
C PRO A 172 -38.79 -4.52 -31.56
N ASN A 173 -38.18 -4.32 -30.39
CA ASN A 173 -37.17 -5.23 -29.83
C ASN A 173 -37.77 -6.64 -29.68
N GLU A 174 -37.46 -7.53 -30.60
CA GLU A 174 -37.37 -8.96 -30.30
C GLU A 174 -36.00 -9.19 -29.65
N GLU A 175 -36.02 -9.61 -28.39
CA GLU A 175 -34.85 -10.08 -27.65
C GLU A 175 -34.28 -11.34 -28.33
N ASP A 176 -33.03 -11.28 -28.78
CA ASP A 176 -32.27 -12.48 -29.20
C ASP A 176 -31.75 -13.20 -27.94
N PRO A 177 -32.25 -14.41 -27.59
CA PRO A 177 -31.99 -15.06 -26.29
C PRO A 177 -30.66 -15.82 -26.23
N SER A 178 -29.73 -15.62 -27.16
CA SER A 178 -28.64 -16.60 -27.39
C SER A 178 -27.26 -16.22 -26.85
N MET A 179 -27.08 -15.09 -26.17
CA MET A 179 -25.77 -14.67 -25.61
C MET A 179 -25.79 -14.23 -24.14
N ASP A 180 -26.77 -14.70 -23.36
CA ASP A 180 -26.82 -14.52 -21.90
C ASP A 180 -26.69 -15.86 -21.15
N HIS A 181 -25.56 -16.53 -21.31
CA HIS A 181 -25.15 -17.56 -20.34
C HIS A 181 -23.67 -17.44 -19.99
N PRO A 182 -23.29 -16.49 -19.11
CA PRO A 182 -22.23 -16.81 -18.17
C PRO A 182 -22.71 -18.01 -17.34
N PHE A 183 -21.82 -18.98 -17.10
CA PHE A 183 -21.98 -20.23 -16.34
C PHE A 183 -22.58 -20.06 -14.92
N ILE A 184 -23.78 -19.51 -14.77
CA ILE A 184 -24.40 -19.24 -13.48
C ILE A 184 -25.92 -19.38 -13.63
N THR A 185 -26.48 -20.32 -12.87
CA THR A 185 -27.90 -20.62 -12.83
C THR A 185 -28.71 -19.44 -12.28
N VAL A 186 -29.81 -19.11 -12.94
CA VAL A 186 -30.79 -18.13 -12.45
C VAL A 186 -31.33 -18.63 -11.11
N GLY A 187 -31.07 -17.87 -10.03
CA GLY A 187 -31.47 -18.22 -8.67
C GLY A 187 -30.33 -18.56 -7.70
N ALA A 188 -29.07 -18.60 -8.14
CA ALA A 188 -27.92 -18.80 -7.25
C ALA A 188 -27.63 -17.55 -6.40
N THR A 189 -27.48 -17.70 -5.09
CA THR A 189 -27.07 -16.61 -4.19
C THR A 189 -25.57 -16.33 -4.34
N LEU A 190 -25.10 -15.15 -3.91
CA LEU A 190 -23.66 -14.83 -3.89
C LEU A 190 -22.87 -15.87 -3.10
N LYS A 191 -23.46 -16.36 -2.02
CA LYS A 191 -22.88 -17.41 -1.18
C LYS A 191 -22.68 -18.71 -1.96
N ASP A 192 -23.64 -19.08 -2.82
CA ASP A 192 -23.55 -20.28 -3.67
C ASP A 192 -22.46 -20.12 -4.72
N LEU A 193 -22.37 -18.95 -5.38
CA LEU A 193 -21.33 -18.69 -6.36
C LEU A 193 -19.92 -18.74 -5.76
N ILE A 194 -19.73 -18.18 -4.56
CA ILE A 194 -18.44 -18.26 -3.85
C ILE A 194 -18.17 -19.70 -3.42
N TYR A 195 -19.18 -20.42 -2.92
CA TYR A 195 -19.03 -21.80 -2.47
C TYR A 195 -18.65 -22.75 -3.62
N ASP A 196 -19.38 -22.70 -4.74
CA ASP A 196 -19.17 -23.53 -5.92
C ASP A 196 -17.82 -23.25 -6.61
N MET A 197 -17.31 -22.02 -6.49
CA MET A 197 -16.03 -21.63 -7.09
C MET A 197 -14.81 -21.89 -6.16
N THR A 198 -15.03 -21.96 -4.84
CA THR A 198 -13.96 -22.25 -3.86
C THR A 198 -13.65 -23.75 -3.73
N THR A 199 -14.52 -24.64 -4.22
CA THR A 199 -14.26 -26.10 -4.28
C THR A 199 -13.23 -26.49 -5.34
N SER A 200 -12.88 -25.60 -6.28
CA SER A 200 -11.82 -25.82 -7.28
C SER A 200 -10.38 -25.62 -6.73
N GLY A 201 -10.21 -25.50 -5.41
CA GLY A 201 -8.98 -25.87 -4.72
C GLY A 201 -7.78 -24.93 -4.82
N SER A 202 -7.92 -23.68 -5.28
CA SER A 202 -6.77 -22.78 -5.51
C SER A 202 -6.73 -21.46 -4.72
N GLY A 203 -7.76 -21.09 -3.93
CA GLY A 203 -7.71 -19.86 -3.12
C GLY A 203 -9.05 -19.38 -2.54
N SER A 204 -9.00 -18.35 -1.68
CA SER A 204 -10.18 -17.66 -1.14
C SER A 204 -10.70 -16.58 -2.11
N GLY A 205 -11.96 -16.71 -2.53
CA GLY A 205 -12.64 -15.74 -3.41
C GLY A 205 -12.94 -16.28 -4.81
N LEU A 206 -13.41 -15.42 -5.71
CA LEU A 206 -13.74 -15.79 -7.09
C LEU A 206 -12.48 -15.90 -7.99
N PRO A 207 -12.49 -16.70 -9.07
CA PRO A 207 -11.37 -16.80 -10.02
C PRO A 207 -10.97 -15.44 -10.64
N LEU A 208 -9.68 -15.25 -10.92
CA LEU A 208 -9.09 -13.97 -11.40
C LEU A 208 -9.79 -13.35 -12.62
N LEU A 209 -10.32 -14.16 -13.55
CA LEU A 209 -11.04 -13.67 -14.73
C LEU A 209 -12.43 -13.11 -14.40
N VAL A 210 -13.07 -13.62 -13.34
CA VAL A 210 -14.33 -13.08 -12.82
C VAL A 210 -14.07 -11.80 -12.04
N GLN A 211 -12.92 -11.70 -11.37
CA GLN A 211 -12.58 -10.53 -10.54
C GLN A 211 -12.48 -9.21 -11.33
N ARG A 212 -12.04 -9.23 -12.61
CA ARG A 212 -11.78 -8.02 -13.43
C ARG A 212 -13.01 -7.32 -14.05
N THR A 213 -14.22 -7.76 -13.72
CA THR A 213 -15.47 -7.13 -14.21
C THR A 213 -16.48 -6.84 -13.11
N ILE A 214 -16.17 -7.16 -11.86
CA ILE A 214 -17.10 -7.05 -10.73
C ILE A 214 -17.40 -5.58 -10.43
N ALA A 215 -16.39 -4.72 -10.38
CA ALA A 215 -16.54 -3.31 -10.01
C ALA A 215 -17.46 -2.54 -10.97
N ARG A 216 -17.57 -2.97 -12.23
CA ARG A 216 -18.50 -2.38 -13.22
C ARG A 216 -19.96 -2.64 -12.86
N THR A 217 -20.25 -3.77 -12.23
CA THR A 217 -21.60 -4.22 -11.88
C THR A 217 -22.02 -3.84 -10.46
N ILE A 218 -21.13 -3.24 -9.67
CA ILE A 218 -21.42 -2.75 -8.32
C ILE A 218 -21.86 -1.29 -8.36
N ILE A 219 -22.96 -1.02 -7.68
CA ILE A 219 -23.48 0.33 -7.45
C ILE A 219 -23.15 0.73 -6.01
N LEU A 220 -22.34 1.78 -5.83
CA LEU A 220 -22.06 2.35 -4.51
C LEU A 220 -23.30 3.08 -4.00
N GLN A 221 -23.61 2.92 -2.72
CA GLN A 221 -24.78 3.53 -2.09
C GLN A 221 -24.39 4.56 -1.03
N GLU A 222 -23.59 4.17 -0.05
CA GLU A 222 -23.34 4.98 1.16
C GLU A 222 -21.87 4.85 1.58
N SER A 223 -21.21 5.97 1.89
CA SER A 223 -19.88 5.93 2.51
C SER A 223 -20.05 5.59 3.99
N ILE A 224 -19.48 4.45 4.42
CA ILE A 224 -19.64 3.94 5.79
C ILE A 224 -18.45 4.25 6.69
N GLY A 225 -17.30 4.63 6.11
CA GLY A 225 -16.16 5.08 6.91
C GLY A 225 -14.89 5.29 6.11
N LYS A 226 -13.93 6.00 6.70
CA LYS A 226 -12.57 6.15 6.16
C LYS A 226 -11.62 5.29 6.98
N GLY A 227 -10.99 4.32 6.34
CA GLY A 227 -9.92 3.50 6.89
C GLY A 227 -8.56 4.19 6.80
N ARG A 228 -7.48 3.45 7.10
CA ARG A 228 -6.10 3.97 7.07
C ARG A 228 -5.62 4.37 5.67
N PHE A 229 -6.02 3.60 4.66
CA PHE A 229 -5.51 3.70 3.28
C PHE A 229 -6.63 3.79 2.23
N GLY A 230 -7.86 4.08 2.64
CA GLY A 230 -9.00 4.04 1.73
C GLY A 230 -10.33 4.33 2.39
N GLU A 231 -11.34 4.56 1.58
CA GLU A 231 -12.71 4.79 2.01
C GLU A 231 -13.53 3.51 1.82
N VAL A 232 -14.34 3.15 2.82
CA VAL A 232 -15.21 1.98 2.78
C VAL A 232 -16.63 2.45 2.47
N TRP A 233 -17.23 1.81 1.49
CA TRP A 233 -18.58 2.08 1.00
C TRP A 233 -19.46 0.85 1.17
N ARG A 234 -20.74 1.06 1.48
CA ARG A 234 -21.79 0.07 1.22
C ARG A 234 -22.13 0.14 -0.27
N GLY A 235 -22.10 -1.01 -0.93
CA GLY A 235 -22.47 -1.17 -2.33
C GLY A 235 -23.46 -2.30 -2.51
N LYS A 236 -24.06 -2.36 -3.70
CA LYS A 236 -24.99 -3.41 -4.09
C LYS A 236 -24.44 -4.17 -5.29
N TRP A 237 -24.34 -5.50 -5.15
CA TRP A 237 -23.90 -6.41 -6.21
C TRP A 237 -24.94 -7.50 -6.40
N ARG A 238 -25.54 -7.58 -7.61
CA ARG A 238 -26.58 -8.58 -7.94
C ARG A 238 -27.73 -8.66 -6.91
N GLY A 239 -28.10 -7.52 -6.33
CA GLY A 239 -29.16 -7.45 -5.32
C GLY A 239 -28.71 -7.66 -3.87
N GLU A 240 -27.47 -8.11 -3.64
CA GLU A 240 -26.91 -8.30 -2.31
C GLU A 240 -26.02 -7.12 -1.87
N GLU A 241 -25.99 -6.86 -0.57
CA GLU A 241 -25.17 -5.80 0.02
C GLU A 241 -23.72 -6.28 0.19
N VAL A 242 -22.78 -5.46 -0.28
CA VAL A 242 -21.32 -5.70 -0.21
C VAL A 242 -20.61 -4.49 0.39
N ALA A 243 -19.49 -4.72 1.04
CA ALA A 243 -18.58 -3.66 1.45
C ALA A 243 -17.50 -3.48 0.39
N VAL A 244 -17.23 -2.23 0.00
CA VAL A 244 -16.24 -1.87 -1.02
C VAL A 244 -15.24 -0.91 -0.40
N LYS A 245 -14.01 -1.37 -0.19
CA LYS A 245 -12.88 -0.52 0.23
C LYS A 245 -12.18 0.02 -1.01
N ILE A 246 -12.20 1.33 -1.18
CA ILE A 246 -11.69 2.04 -2.35
C ILE A 246 -10.40 2.75 -1.97
N PHE A 247 -9.34 2.46 -2.72
CA PHE A 247 -8.01 3.05 -2.59
C PHE A 247 -7.72 3.96 -3.76
N SER A 248 -6.95 5.01 -3.52
CA SER A 248 -6.39 5.82 -4.60
C SER A 248 -5.23 5.09 -5.28
N SER A 249 -4.87 5.48 -6.51
CA SER A 249 -3.69 4.95 -7.20
C SER A 249 -2.38 5.17 -6.43
N ARG A 250 -2.32 6.14 -5.52
CA ARG A 250 -1.16 6.37 -4.63
C ARG A 250 -1.01 5.31 -3.54
N GLU A 251 -2.07 4.57 -3.26
CA GLU A 251 -2.16 3.55 -2.21
C GLU A 251 -2.13 2.12 -2.76
N GLU A 252 -1.70 1.95 -4.01
CA GLU A 252 -1.63 0.66 -4.71
C GLU A 252 -0.88 -0.41 -3.90
N ARG A 253 0.23 -0.06 -3.25
CA ARG A 253 0.99 -1.00 -2.40
C ARG A 253 0.17 -1.52 -1.22
N SER A 254 -0.65 -0.66 -0.61
CA SER A 254 -1.53 -1.04 0.50
C SER A 254 -2.69 -1.90 0.01
N TRP A 255 -3.31 -1.53 -1.11
CA TRP A 255 -4.36 -2.33 -1.76
C TRP A 255 -3.83 -3.71 -2.15
N PHE A 256 -2.68 -3.78 -2.82
CA PHE A 256 -2.06 -5.01 -3.28
C PHE A 256 -1.74 -5.93 -2.10
N ARG A 257 -1.13 -5.37 -1.04
CA ARG A 257 -0.81 -6.14 0.17
C ARG A 257 -2.07 -6.72 0.81
N GLU A 258 -3.11 -5.92 0.97
CA GLU A 258 -4.35 -6.39 1.58
C GLU A 258 -5.07 -7.43 0.71
N ALA A 259 -5.10 -7.24 -0.62
CA ALA A 259 -5.61 -8.22 -1.57
C ALA A 259 -4.85 -9.55 -1.49
N GLU A 260 -3.51 -9.48 -1.50
CA GLU A 260 -2.62 -10.64 -1.40
C GLU A 260 -2.89 -11.45 -0.13
N ILE A 261 -3.03 -10.77 1.01
CA ILE A 261 -3.35 -11.45 2.27
C ILE A 261 -4.72 -12.11 2.18
N TYR A 262 -5.77 -11.41 1.74
CA TYR A 262 -7.12 -11.98 1.64
C TYR A 262 -7.24 -13.16 0.66
N GLN A 263 -6.38 -13.22 -0.35
CA GLN A 263 -6.32 -14.32 -1.33
C GLN A 263 -5.47 -15.52 -0.85
N THR A 264 -4.91 -15.46 0.36
CA THR A 264 -4.12 -16.57 0.92
C THR A 264 -4.94 -17.86 0.97
N VAL A 265 -4.35 -18.95 0.49
CA VAL A 265 -4.96 -20.28 0.46
C VAL A 265 -5.48 -20.69 1.85
N MET A 266 -6.68 -21.29 1.90
CA MET A 266 -7.35 -21.72 3.13
C MET A 266 -7.58 -20.60 4.19
N LEU A 267 -7.51 -19.32 3.80
CA LEU A 267 -7.77 -18.21 4.74
C LEU A 267 -9.25 -18.08 5.13
N ARG A 268 -10.17 -18.43 4.22
CA ARG A 268 -11.61 -18.27 4.44
C ARG A 268 -12.05 -19.05 5.68
N HIS A 269 -12.66 -18.36 6.64
CA HIS A 269 -13.12 -18.91 7.90
C HIS A 269 -14.30 -18.07 8.40
N GLU A 270 -15.22 -18.66 9.16
CA GLU A 270 -16.43 -17.94 9.60
C GLU A 270 -16.12 -16.69 10.42
N ASN A 271 -15.01 -16.65 11.16
CA ASN A 271 -14.60 -15.48 11.94
C ASN A 271 -13.49 -14.64 11.28
N ILE A 272 -13.33 -14.74 9.96
CA ILE A 272 -12.52 -13.85 9.12
C ILE A 272 -13.44 -13.23 8.07
N LEU A 273 -13.27 -11.93 7.78
CA LEU A 273 -14.10 -11.24 6.82
C LEU A 273 -14.08 -11.95 5.46
N GLY A 274 -15.27 -12.20 4.90
CA GLY A 274 -15.43 -12.87 3.62
C GLY A 274 -14.97 -11.97 2.48
N PHE A 275 -13.77 -12.23 1.97
CA PHE A 275 -13.28 -11.61 0.75
C PHE A 275 -14.01 -12.15 -0.48
N ILE A 276 -14.35 -11.25 -1.40
CA ILE A 276 -15.04 -11.58 -2.66
C ILE A 276 -14.09 -11.40 -3.84
N ALA A 277 -13.54 -10.19 -4.00
CA ALA A 277 -12.72 -9.83 -5.16
C ALA A 277 -11.86 -8.58 -4.92
N ALA A 278 -10.79 -8.47 -5.71
CA ALA A 278 -10.03 -7.24 -5.91
C ALA A 278 -10.17 -6.83 -7.38
N ASP A 279 -10.49 -5.56 -7.64
CA ASP A 279 -10.77 -5.08 -9.00
C ASP A 279 -10.38 -3.60 -9.15
N ASN A 280 -10.36 -3.11 -10.39
CA ASN A 280 -10.00 -1.74 -10.73
C ASN A 280 -11.19 -1.08 -11.41
N LYS A 281 -11.53 0.14 -11.01
CA LYS A 281 -12.59 0.92 -11.67
C LYS A 281 -12.02 2.25 -12.17
N ASP A 282 -12.03 2.42 -13.49
CA ASP A 282 -11.75 3.70 -14.12
C ASP A 282 -13.07 4.47 -14.28
N ASN A 283 -13.09 5.72 -13.81
CA ASN A 283 -14.23 6.63 -13.96
C ASN A 283 -14.03 7.67 -15.07
N GLY A 284 -12.98 7.53 -15.89
CA GLY A 284 -12.61 8.44 -16.97
C GLY A 284 -11.70 9.60 -16.53
N THR A 285 -11.42 9.72 -15.23
CA THR A 285 -10.58 10.81 -14.68
C THR A 285 -9.47 10.29 -13.76
N TRP A 286 -9.73 9.25 -12.99
CA TRP A 286 -8.72 8.55 -12.21
C TRP A 286 -9.13 7.09 -11.98
N THR A 287 -8.12 6.23 -11.79
CA THR A 287 -8.34 4.83 -11.45
C THR A 287 -8.54 4.67 -9.95
N GLN A 288 -9.58 3.92 -9.59
CA GLN A 288 -9.86 3.47 -8.23
C GLN A 288 -9.51 1.99 -8.11
N LEU A 289 -8.84 1.61 -7.02
CA LEU A 289 -8.54 0.21 -6.71
C LEU A 289 -9.52 -0.27 -5.64
N TRP A 290 -10.25 -1.34 -5.90
CA TRP A 290 -11.37 -1.81 -5.08
C TRP A 290 -11.02 -3.14 -4.42
N LEU A 291 -11.38 -3.29 -3.14
CA LEU A 291 -11.50 -4.57 -2.46
C LEU A 291 -12.97 -4.75 -2.08
N VAL A 292 -13.56 -5.85 -2.52
CA VAL A 292 -14.97 -6.19 -2.29
C VAL A 292 -15.05 -7.32 -1.28
N SER A 293 -15.88 -7.15 -0.26
CA SER A 293 -16.11 -8.14 0.80
C SER A 293 -17.57 -8.21 1.22
N ASP A 294 -17.91 -9.19 2.04
CA ASP A 294 -19.21 -9.27 2.71
C ASP A 294 -19.51 -7.97 3.47
N TYR A 295 -20.76 -7.51 3.41
CA TYR A 295 -21.25 -6.42 4.25
C TYR A 295 -21.83 -6.94 5.56
N HIS A 296 -21.54 -6.25 6.67
CA HIS A 296 -22.08 -6.57 7.98
C HIS A 296 -22.76 -5.35 8.59
N GLU A 297 -24.09 -5.41 8.71
CA GLU A 297 -24.96 -4.27 9.07
C GLU A 297 -24.70 -3.69 10.45
N HIS A 298 -24.21 -4.49 11.39
CA HIS A 298 -23.87 -4.02 12.74
C HIS A 298 -22.55 -3.22 12.77
N GLY A 299 -21.81 -3.19 11.67
CA GLY A 299 -20.54 -2.48 11.58
C GLY A 299 -19.46 -3.11 12.47
N SER A 300 -18.58 -2.26 12.99
CA SER A 300 -17.48 -2.71 13.84
C SER A 300 -17.95 -3.06 15.25
N LEU A 301 -17.18 -3.89 15.95
CA LEU A 301 -17.37 -4.20 17.36
C LEU A 301 -17.30 -2.92 18.21
N PHE A 302 -16.45 -1.96 17.82
CA PHE A 302 -16.44 -0.62 18.39
C PHE A 302 -17.83 0.03 18.30
N ASP A 303 -18.44 0.08 17.11
CA ASP A 303 -19.75 0.72 16.94
C ASP A 303 -20.86 -0.06 17.64
N TYR A 304 -20.76 -1.39 17.68
CA TYR A 304 -21.72 -2.26 18.35
C TYR A 304 -21.71 -2.05 19.87
N LEU A 305 -20.53 -2.00 20.49
CA LEU A 305 -20.37 -1.83 21.94
C LEU A 305 -20.72 -0.42 22.41
N ASN A 306 -20.58 0.61 21.55
CA ASN A 306 -21.09 1.95 21.82
C ASN A 306 -22.63 2.00 21.84
N ARG A 307 -23.28 1.22 20.96
CA ARG A 307 -24.75 1.23 20.80
C ARG A 307 -25.47 0.31 21.78
N TYR A 308 -24.86 -0.82 22.13
CA TYR A 308 -25.52 -1.88 22.86
C TYR A 308 -24.75 -2.29 24.11
N THR A 309 -25.48 -2.82 25.08
CA THR A 309 -24.94 -3.68 26.13
C THR A 309 -25.16 -5.13 25.73
N VAL A 310 -24.35 -6.05 26.26
CA VAL A 310 -24.44 -7.48 25.97
C VAL A 310 -24.79 -8.29 27.22
N THR A 311 -25.45 -9.42 27.04
CA THR A 311 -25.63 -10.42 28.09
C THR A 311 -24.32 -11.19 28.31
N VAL A 312 -24.28 -12.07 29.32
CA VAL A 312 -23.17 -13.03 29.50
C VAL A 312 -22.98 -13.88 28.24
N GLU A 313 -24.08 -14.39 27.66
CA GLU A 313 -24.05 -15.13 26.40
C GLU A 313 -23.47 -14.29 25.26
N GLY A 314 -23.95 -13.06 25.07
CA GLY A 314 -23.45 -12.17 24.03
C GLY A 314 -21.95 -11.89 24.18
N MET A 315 -21.49 -11.64 25.40
CA MET A 315 -20.07 -11.45 25.71
C MET A 315 -19.24 -12.68 25.31
N ILE A 316 -19.69 -13.89 25.67
CA ILE A 316 -18.99 -15.14 25.34
C ILE A 316 -18.98 -15.35 23.82
N LYS A 317 -20.10 -15.15 23.12
CA LYS A 317 -20.19 -15.28 21.66
C LYS A 317 -19.23 -14.34 20.94
N LEU A 318 -19.21 -13.06 21.29
CA LEU A 318 -18.31 -12.07 20.68
C LEU A 318 -16.83 -12.41 20.95
N SER A 319 -16.50 -12.79 22.19
CA SER A 319 -15.13 -13.11 22.60
C SER A 319 -14.63 -14.40 21.96
N LEU A 320 -15.46 -15.45 21.94
CA LEU A 320 -15.10 -16.77 21.41
C LEU A 320 -14.97 -16.76 19.88
N SER A 321 -15.87 -16.07 19.18
CA SER A 321 -15.76 -15.90 17.73
C SER A 321 -14.50 -15.10 17.35
N THR A 322 -14.19 -14.02 18.08
CA THR A 322 -12.95 -13.25 17.89
C THR A 322 -11.71 -14.12 18.12
N ALA A 323 -11.65 -14.88 19.22
CA ALA A 323 -10.55 -15.79 19.50
C ALA A 323 -10.42 -16.90 18.44
N SER A 324 -11.55 -17.37 17.90
CA SER A 324 -11.56 -18.40 16.85
C SER A 324 -11.00 -17.89 15.55
N GLY A 325 -11.34 -16.65 15.15
CA GLY A 325 -10.75 -15.98 13.99
C GLY A 325 -9.25 -15.78 14.15
N LEU A 326 -8.81 -15.27 15.31
CA LEU A 326 -7.39 -15.04 15.56
C LEU A 326 -6.60 -16.35 15.63
N ALA A 327 -7.17 -17.40 16.23
CA ALA A 327 -6.57 -18.73 16.24
C ALA A 327 -6.40 -19.29 14.82
N HIS A 328 -7.38 -19.08 13.94
CA HIS A 328 -7.27 -19.47 12.52
C HIS A 328 -6.18 -18.70 11.78
N LEU A 329 -6.07 -17.38 12.00
CA LEU A 329 -4.98 -16.58 11.43
C LEU A 329 -3.61 -17.11 11.87
N HIS A 330 -3.43 -17.32 13.17
CA HIS A 330 -2.17 -17.74 13.80
C HIS A 330 -1.75 -19.18 13.51
N MET A 331 -2.68 -20.01 13.04
CA MET A 331 -2.46 -21.42 12.76
C MET A 331 -1.88 -21.61 11.36
N GLU A 332 -0.77 -22.32 11.28
CA GLU A 332 -0.26 -22.88 10.03
C GLU A 332 -1.06 -24.15 9.69
N ILE A 333 -1.43 -24.30 8.42
CA ILE A 333 -2.07 -25.51 7.89
C ILE A 333 -1.09 -26.13 6.90
N VAL A 334 -0.60 -27.32 7.18
CA VAL A 334 0.37 -28.03 6.34
C VAL A 334 -0.37 -28.82 5.25
N GLY A 335 0.17 -28.86 4.04
CA GLY A 335 -0.39 -29.62 2.92
C GLY A 335 -0.01 -29.01 1.56
N THR A 336 -0.46 -29.64 0.47
CA THR A 336 -0.26 -29.13 -0.91
C THR A 336 -0.91 -27.75 -1.12
N GLN A 337 -2.01 -27.49 -0.43
CA GLN A 337 -2.69 -26.20 -0.35
C GLN A 337 -2.58 -25.65 1.08
N GLY A 338 -1.35 -25.54 1.57
CA GLY A 338 -1.06 -25.08 2.93
C GLY A 338 -1.42 -23.61 3.15
N LYS A 339 -1.75 -23.26 4.39
CA LYS A 339 -1.94 -21.88 4.84
C LYS A 339 -0.74 -21.49 5.71
N PRO A 340 0.00 -20.42 5.37
CA PRO A 340 1.03 -19.91 6.28
C PRO A 340 0.39 -19.37 7.56
N ALA A 341 1.14 -19.36 8.66
CA ALA A 341 0.71 -18.64 9.85
C ALA A 341 0.70 -17.12 9.57
N ILE A 342 -0.30 -16.41 10.06
CA ILE A 342 -0.52 -14.98 9.80
C ILE A 342 -0.67 -14.25 11.13
N ALA A 343 0.07 -13.15 11.33
CA ALA A 343 -0.14 -12.22 12.44
C ALA A 343 -0.76 -10.91 11.94
N HIS A 344 -1.73 -10.38 12.68
CA HIS A 344 -2.60 -9.27 12.26
C HIS A 344 -1.94 -7.89 12.38
N ARG A 345 -1.21 -7.63 13.48
CA ARG A 345 -0.45 -6.40 13.79
C ARG A 345 -1.27 -5.11 14.00
N ASP A 346 -2.55 -5.07 13.68
CA ASP A 346 -3.45 -3.95 14.03
C ASP A 346 -4.82 -4.41 14.57
N LEU A 347 -4.81 -5.39 15.46
CA LEU A 347 -6.04 -5.92 16.06
C LEU A 347 -6.62 -4.89 17.05
N LYS A 348 -7.89 -4.52 16.85
CA LYS A 348 -8.63 -3.56 17.69
C LYS A 348 -10.14 -3.72 17.43
N SER A 349 -10.98 -3.17 18.31
CA SER A 349 -12.44 -3.27 18.18
C SER A 349 -13.00 -2.65 16.89
N LYS A 350 -12.33 -1.65 16.31
CA LYS A 350 -12.69 -1.08 14.99
C LYS A 350 -12.40 -2.00 13.80
N ASN A 351 -11.50 -2.97 13.95
CA ASN A 351 -11.09 -3.92 12.90
C ASN A 351 -11.72 -5.31 13.10
N ILE A 352 -12.74 -5.41 13.95
CA ILE A 352 -13.55 -6.61 14.15
C ILE A 352 -14.98 -6.22 13.81
N LEU A 353 -15.67 -6.97 12.96
CA LEU A 353 -17.05 -6.71 12.57
C LEU A 353 -18.00 -7.65 13.30
N VAL A 354 -19.21 -7.18 13.60
CA VAL A 354 -20.26 -8.00 14.22
C VAL A 354 -21.25 -8.44 13.15
N LYS A 355 -21.51 -9.75 13.10
CA LYS A 355 -22.47 -10.37 12.18
C LYS A 355 -23.87 -10.35 12.76
N LYS A 356 -24.87 -10.53 11.89
CA LYS A 356 -26.30 -10.61 12.26
C LYS A 356 -26.62 -11.68 13.32
N ASN A 357 -25.85 -12.78 13.38
CA ASN A 357 -26.03 -13.83 14.38
C ASN A 357 -25.37 -13.53 15.75
N GLY A 358 -24.79 -12.33 15.93
CA GLY A 358 -24.11 -11.92 17.16
C GLY A 358 -22.70 -12.51 17.33
N THR A 359 -22.08 -13.01 16.26
CA THR A 359 -20.67 -13.45 16.25
C THR A 359 -19.78 -12.44 15.53
N CYS A 360 -18.47 -12.51 15.75
CA CYS A 360 -17.49 -11.61 15.16
C CYS A 360 -16.80 -12.22 13.94
N CYS A 361 -16.29 -11.35 13.05
CA CYS A 361 -15.20 -11.68 12.14
C CYS A 361 -14.12 -10.60 12.14
N ILE A 362 -12.86 -11.00 11.97
CA ILE A 362 -11.71 -10.08 11.92
C ILE A 362 -11.58 -9.51 10.49
N ALA A 363 -11.32 -8.22 10.39
CA ALA A 363 -11.19 -7.46 9.14
C ALA A 363 -9.89 -6.62 9.14
N ASP A 364 -9.62 -5.93 8.02
CA ASP A 364 -8.48 -5.02 7.83
C ASP A 364 -7.10 -5.70 7.99
N LEU A 365 -6.84 -6.69 7.13
CA LEU A 365 -5.61 -7.48 7.12
C LEU A 365 -4.44 -6.78 6.39
N GLY A 366 -4.55 -5.50 6.05
CA GLY A 366 -3.56 -4.79 5.22
C GLY A 366 -2.18 -4.60 5.86
N LEU A 367 -2.05 -4.83 7.17
CA LEU A 367 -0.78 -4.78 7.92
C LEU A 367 -0.29 -6.16 8.36
N ALA A 368 -1.02 -7.21 7.99
CA ALA A 368 -0.70 -8.56 8.39
C ALA A 368 0.64 -9.02 7.78
N VAL A 369 1.26 -9.99 8.45
CA VAL A 369 2.51 -10.63 8.02
C VAL A 369 2.33 -12.15 8.01
N ARG A 370 2.91 -12.81 7.01
CA ARG A 370 2.91 -14.26 6.83
C ARG A 370 4.27 -14.82 7.19
N HIS A 371 4.26 -15.98 7.82
CA HIS A 371 5.45 -16.77 8.12
C HIS A 371 5.68 -17.80 7.02
N ASP A 372 6.89 -17.82 6.48
CA ASP A 372 7.39 -18.97 5.72
C ASP A 372 8.15 -19.89 6.68
N SER A 373 7.48 -20.96 7.10
CA SER A 373 8.03 -21.94 8.04
C SER A 373 9.22 -22.73 7.49
N ALA A 374 9.36 -22.83 6.15
CA ALA A 374 10.46 -23.56 5.53
C ALA A 374 11.78 -22.79 5.61
N THR A 375 11.74 -21.47 5.51
CA THR A 375 12.92 -20.59 5.56
C THR A 375 13.07 -19.84 6.89
N ASP A 376 12.09 -19.97 7.79
CA ASP A 376 11.91 -19.17 8.99
C ASP A 376 12.00 -17.66 8.71
N THR A 377 11.41 -17.24 7.59
CA THR A 377 11.36 -15.83 7.17
C THR A 377 9.96 -15.27 7.27
N ILE A 378 9.87 -13.94 7.31
CA ILE A 378 8.62 -13.21 7.43
C ILE A 378 8.57 -12.18 6.32
N ASP A 379 7.43 -12.08 5.64
CA ASP A 379 7.23 -11.23 4.47
C ASP A 379 7.01 -9.74 4.82
N ILE A 380 7.93 -9.15 5.60
CA ILE A 380 7.80 -7.79 6.14
C ILE A 380 8.66 -6.77 5.39
N ALA A 381 8.10 -5.58 5.15
CA ALA A 381 8.87 -4.36 4.94
C ALA A 381 9.56 -3.89 6.26
N PRO A 382 10.69 -3.18 6.23
CA PRO A 382 11.53 -2.87 7.41
C PRO A 382 10.89 -2.03 8.54
N ASN A 383 9.61 -1.63 8.46
CA ASN A 383 8.93 -0.84 9.48
C ASN A 383 8.22 -1.73 10.53
N HIS A 384 8.69 -1.64 11.77
CA HIS A 384 8.21 -2.47 12.89
C HIS A 384 7.04 -1.84 13.66
N ARG A 385 7.10 -0.53 13.93
CA ARG A 385 6.07 0.26 14.61
C ARG A 385 4.93 0.64 13.66
N VAL A 386 4.09 -0.33 13.34
CA VAL A 386 2.83 -0.13 12.60
C VAL A 386 1.64 -0.54 13.47
N GLY A 387 0.45 -0.06 13.10
CA GLY A 387 -0.79 -0.34 13.83
C GLY A 387 -1.18 0.80 14.76
N THR A 388 -2.25 0.57 15.53
CA THR A 388 -2.87 1.57 16.37
C THR A 388 -2.16 1.66 17.71
N LYS A 389 -1.53 2.81 17.99
CA LYS A 389 -0.65 3.05 19.15
C LYS A 389 -1.25 2.61 20.49
N ARG A 390 -2.55 2.89 20.71
CA ARG A 390 -3.31 2.48 21.92
C ARG A 390 -3.29 0.97 22.20
N TYR A 391 -3.21 0.15 21.16
CA TYR A 391 -3.27 -1.31 21.24
C TYR A 391 -1.89 -1.99 21.11
N MET A 392 -0.82 -1.20 20.91
CA MET A 392 0.54 -1.75 20.78
C MET A 392 0.97 -2.45 22.07
N ALA A 393 1.54 -3.64 21.92
CA ALA A 393 2.12 -4.39 23.02
C ALA A 393 3.37 -3.68 23.59
N PRO A 394 3.74 -3.92 24.86
CA PRO A 394 4.89 -3.27 25.50
C PRO A 394 6.18 -3.35 24.66
N GLU A 395 6.48 -4.52 24.11
CA GLU A 395 7.65 -4.79 23.29
C GLU A 395 7.65 -4.06 21.92
N VAL A 396 6.46 -3.64 21.45
CA VAL A 396 6.32 -2.82 20.23
C VAL A 396 6.50 -1.34 20.56
N LEU A 397 6.07 -0.92 21.75
CA LEU A 397 6.17 0.47 22.22
C LEU A 397 7.61 0.86 22.58
N ASP A 398 8.33 -0.04 23.25
CA ASP A 398 9.73 0.16 23.66
C ASP A 398 10.76 -0.32 22.64
N ASP A 399 10.31 -0.82 21.49
CA ASP A 399 11.15 -1.31 20.39
C ASP A 399 12.04 -2.52 20.73
N SER A 400 11.66 -3.29 21.77
CA SER A 400 12.36 -4.53 22.15
C SER A 400 11.88 -5.78 21.39
N ILE A 401 10.86 -5.67 20.55
CA ILE A 401 10.29 -6.79 19.81
C ILE A 401 11.31 -7.42 18.85
N ASN A 402 11.53 -8.74 18.97
CA ASN A 402 12.34 -9.46 18.00
C ASN A 402 11.55 -9.69 16.70
N MET A 403 11.78 -8.83 15.72
CA MET A 403 11.12 -8.88 14.40
C MET A 403 11.50 -10.08 13.55
N LYS A 404 12.62 -10.75 13.84
CA LYS A 404 13.04 -11.95 13.09
C LYS A 404 12.24 -13.18 13.52
N HIS A 405 11.57 -13.11 14.67
CA HIS A 405 10.87 -14.23 15.25
C HIS A 405 9.36 -14.03 15.14
N PHE A 406 8.72 -14.84 14.30
CA PHE A 406 7.31 -14.67 13.94
C PHE A 406 6.36 -14.73 15.15
N GLU A 407 6.65 -15.59 16.13
CA GLU A 407 5.87 -15.70 17.36
C GLU A 407 5.79 -14.39 18.15
N SER A 408 6.77 -13.48 17.99
CA SER A 408 6.70 -12.15 18.60
C SER A 408 5.47 -11.38 18.12
N PHE A 409 5.13 -11.46 16.83
CA PHE A 409 3.95 -10.80 16.27
C PHE A 409 2.65 -11.44 16.76
N LYS A 410 2.62 -12.78 16.84
CA LYS A 410 1.46 -13.51 17.41
C LYS A 410 1.21 -13.10 18.86
N ARG A 411 2.27 -13.00 19.67
CA ARG A 411 2.17 -12.56 21.07
C ARG A 411 1.68 -11.11 21.19
N ALA A 412 2.08 -10.23 20.28
CA ALA A 412 1.58 -8.86 20.23
C ALA A 412 0.07 -8.79 19.90
N ASP A 413 -0.42 -9.62 18.98
CA ASP A 413 -1.86 -9.72 18.69
C ASP A 413 -2.66 -10.19 19.92
N ILE A 414 -2.12 -11.12 20.71
CA ILE A 414 -2.78 -11.60 21.94
C ILE A 414 -2.96 -10.47 22.96
N TYR A 415 -1.94 -9.64 23.12
CA TYR A 415 -2.02 -8.48 23.99
C TYR A 415 -3.18 -7.54 23.55
N ALA A 416 -3.24 -7.23 22.27
CA ALA A 416 -4.30 -6.41 21.70
C ALA A 416 -5.69 -7.05 21.85
N MET A 417 -5.81 -8.38 21.65
CA MET A 417 -7.05 -9.11 21.87
C MET A 417 -7.52 -9.04 23.33
N GLY A 418 -6.58 -9.10 24.29
CA GLY A 418 -6.89 -8.89 25.71
C GLY A 418 -7.52 -7.52 25.98
N LEU A 419 -7.06 -6.47 25.31
CA LEU A 419 -7.66 -5.14 25.39
C LEU A 419 -9.08 -5.10 24.81
N VAL A 420 -9.30 -5.76 23.67
CA VAL A 420 -10.64 -5.89 23.07
C VAL A 420 -11.59 -6.65 24.01
N PHE A 421 -11.12 -7.71 24.68
CA PHE A 421 -11.94 -8.44 25.64
C PHE A 421 -12.37 -7.59 26.82
N TRP A 422 -11.52 -6.66 27.27
CA TRP A 422 -11.89 -5.68 28.29
C TRP A 422 -13.01 -4.74 27.80
N GLU A 423 -12.96 -4.29 26.55
CA GLU A 423 -14.04 -3.49 25.94
C GLU A 423 -15.36 -4.27 25.93
N ILE A 424 -15.35 -5.56 25.54
CA ILE A 424 -16.55 -6.41 25.50
C ILE A 424 -17.11 -6.61 26.92
N ALA A 425 -16.26 -7.00 27.87
CA ALA A 425 -16.67 -7.34 29.23
C ALA A 425 -17.27 -6.13 29.98
N SER A 426 -16.74 -4.93 29.73
CA SER A 426 -17.27 -3.68 30.31
C SER A 426 -18.74 -3.42 29.92
N ARG A 427 -19.14 -3.92 28.74
CA ARG A 427 -20.51 -3.82 28.23
C ARG A 427 -21.40 -4.99 28.63
N CYS A 428 -20.88 -5.95 29.42
CA CYS A 428 -21.68 -7.05 29.94
C CYS A 428 -22.61 -6.54 31.06
N SER A 429 -23.91 -6.56 30.79
CA SER A 429 -24.96 -6.13 31.71
C SER A 429 -25.52 -7.32 32.49
N ILE A 430 -25.37 -7.28 33.81
CA ILE A 430 -25.87 -8.29 34.74
C ILE A 430 -26.75 -7.58 35.75
N GLY A 431 -28.04 -7.91 35.78
CA GLY A 431 -29.01 -7.20 36.63
C GLY A 431 -29.14 -5.71 36.30
N GLY A 432 -28.90 -5.31 35.05
CA GLY A 432 -28.91 -3.92 34.60
C GLY A 432 -27.61 -3.15 34.86
N ILE A 433 -26.64 -3.72 35.58
CA ILE A 433 -25.38 -3.07 35.96
C ILE A 433 -24.30 -3.34 34.91
N HIS A 434 -23.74 -2.28 34.32
CA HIS A 434 -22.67 -2.29 33.33
C HIS A 434 -21.86 -0.99 33.36
N GLU A 435 -20.66 -0.96 32.78
CA GLU A 435 -19.92 0.29 32.55
C GLU A 435 -20.28 0.88 31.19
N ASP A 436 -20.19 2.21 31.05
CA ASP A 436 -20.25 2.88 29.75
C ASP A 436 -19.11 2.42 28.84
N TYR A 437 -19.35 2.48 27.52
CA TYR A 437 -18.30 2.14 26.57
C TYR A 437 -17.13 3.13 26.68
N GLN A 438 -15.93 2.56 26.77
CA GLN A 438 -14.68 3.29 26.77
C GLN A 438 -13.62 2.52 25.98
N LEU A 439 -12.68 3.25 25.40
CA LEU A 439 -11.49 2.63 24.82
C LEU A 439 -10.52 2.21 25.94
N PRO A 440 -9.68 1.18 25.72
CA PRO A 440 -8.65 0.80 26.68
C PRO A 440 -7.73 2.00 26.98
N TYR A 441 -7.36 2.20 28.24
CA TYR A 441 -6.54 3.34 28.69
C TYR A 441 -7.20 4.72 28.53
N HIS A 442 -8.53 4.82 28.39
CA HIS A 442 -9.24 6.10 28.27
C HIS A 442 -9.00 7.06 29.45
N ASP A 443 -8.70 6.52 30.62
CA ASP A 443 -8.46 7.20 31.89
C ASP A 443 -7.00 7.62 32.08
N LEU A 444 -6.09 7.14 31.22
CA LEU A 444 -4.64 7.32 31.37
C LEU A 444 -3.99 8.08 30.21
N VAL A 445 -4.61 8.12 29.03
CA VAL A 445 -4.06 8.77 27.83
C VAL A 445 -5.14 9.50 27.01
N GLN A 446 -4.70 10.46 26.18
CA GLN A 446 -5.56 11.21 25.26
C GLN A 446 -6.20 10.32 24.18
N SER A 447 -7.19 10.83 23.45
CA SER A 447 -7.95 10.07 22.44
C SER A 447 -7.08 9.47 21.32
N ASP A 448 -6.15 10.24 20.75
CA ASP A 448 -5.12 9.76 19.81
C ASP A 448 -3.73 9.87 20.47
N PRO A 449 -3.35 8.89 21.30
CA PRO A 449 -2.14 8.98 22.10
C PRO A 449 -0.90 8.79 21.24
N SER A 450 0.17 9.49 21.56
CA SER A 450 1.48 9.25 20.94
C SER A 450 2.11 7.92 21.40
N VAL A 451 3.12 7.44 20.67
CA VAL A 451 3.86 6.22 21.07
C VAL A 451 4.53 6.42 22.42
N GLU A 452 5.03 7.63 22.70
CA GLU A 452 5.73 7.96 23.94
C GLU A 452 4.80 7.98 25.15
N GLU A 453 3.60 8.53 25.01
CA GLU A 453 2.57 8.49 26.06
C GLU A 453 2.17 7.05 26.40
N MET A 454 1.95 6.22 25.37
CA MET A 454 1.63 4.81 25.56
C MET A 454 2.80 4.06 26.21
N ARG A 455 4.04 4.32 25.79
CA ARG A 455 5.26 3.72 26.35
C ARG A 455 5.40 4.05 27.84
N ARG A 456 5.18 5.32 28.23
CA ARG A 456 5.20 5.74 29.64
C ARG A 456 4.19 4.96 30.49
N VAL A 457 2.94 4.86 30.03
CA VAL A 457 1.87 4.18 30.78
C VAL A 457 2.08 2.66 30.83
N VAL A 458 2.35 2.04 29.68
CA VAL A 458 2.33 0.59 29.51
C VAL A 458 3.66 -0.08 29.86
N CYS A 459 4.79 0.56 29.57
CA CYS A 459 6.13 0.00 29.76
C CYS A 459 6.79 0.48 31.06
N GLU A 460 6.75 1.79 31.34
CA GLU A 460 7.41 2.37 32.53
C GLU A 460 6.57 2.19 33.79
N GLN A 461 5.33 2.68 33.78
CA GLN A 461 4.39 2.57 34.91
C GLN A 461 3.74 1.18 35.00
N LYS A 462 3.82 0.39 33.92
CA LYS A 462 3.27 -0.97 33.82
C LYS A 462 1.77 -1.07 34.13
N LEU A 463 1.03 -0.01 33.82
CA LEU A 463 -0.41 0.04 34.01
C LEU A 463 -1.15 -0.72 32.91
N ARG A 464 -2.34 -1.22 33.25
CA ARG A 464 -3.28 -1.92 32.37
C ARG A 464 -4.70 -1.39 32.63
N PRO A 465 -5.66 -1.61 31.73
CA PRO A 465 -7.04 -1.21 31.99
C PRO A 465 -7.55 -1.82 33.30
N ASN A 466 -8.23 -1.01 34.11
CA ASN A 466 -8.72 -1.44 35.41
C ASN A 466 -9.76 -2.55 35.26
N ILE A 467 -9.68 -3.59 36.09
CA ILE A 467 -10.67 -4.67 36.16
C ILE A 467 -11.61 -4.37 37.32
N PRO A 468 -12.88 -3.99 37.07
CA PRO A 468 -13.84 -3.67 38.12
C PRO A 468 -14.01 -4.82 39.12
N ASN A 469 -14.02 -4.51 40.43
CA ASN A 469 -14.18 -5.52 41.49
C ASN A 469 -15.47 -6.35 41.33
N ARG A 470 -16.53 -5.75 40.78
CA ARG A 470 -17.81 -6.43 40.53
C ARG A 470 -17.67 -7.62 39.58
N TRP A 471 -16.67 -7.66 38.70
CA TRP A 471 -16.46 -8.79 37.79
C TRP A 471 -16.13 -10.09 38.54
N GLN A 472 -15.72 -10.01 39.82
CA GLN A 472 -15.51 -11.20 40.65
C GLN A 472 -16.82 -11.90 41.07
N SER A 473 -17.97 -11.22 41.00
CA SER A 473 -19.26 -11.79 41.42
C SER A 473 -19.95 -12.64 40.35
N CYS A 474 -19.38 -12.71 39.14
CA CYS A 474 -19.90 -13.52 38.03
C CYS A 474 -18.78 -14.41 37.48
N GLU A 475 -19.04 -15.71 37.35
CA GLU A 475 -18.04 -16.67 36.90
C GLU A 475 -17.51 -16.34 35.50
N ALA A 476 -18.39 -16.03 34.55
CA ALA A 476 -17.99 -15.69 33.19
C ALA A 476 -17.07 -14.46 33.16
N LEU A 477 -17.41 -13.39 33.90
CA LEU A 477 -16.56 -12.20 34.01
C LEU A 477 -15.24 -12.48 34.74
N ARG A 478 -15.23 -13.37 35.74
CA ARG A 478 -14.01 -13.81 36.43
C ARG A 478 -13.07 -14.56 35.49
N VAL A 479 -13.61 -15.43 34.64
CA VAL A 479 -12.86 -16.14 33.59
C VAL A 479 -12.30 -15.13 32.57
N MET A 480 -13.12 -14.20 32.09
CA MET A 480 -12.69 -13.14 31.17
C MET A 480 -11.57 -12.28 31.77
N ALA A 481 -11.71 -11.85 33.03
CA ALA A 481 -10.70 -11.09 33.74
C ALA A 481 -9.37 -11.85 33.87
N LYS A 482 -9.42 -13.17 34.10
CA LYS A 482 -8.23 -14.03 34.14
C LYS A 482 -7.55 -14.10 32.77
N ILE A 483 -8.31 -14.29 31.70
CA ILE A 483 -7.79 -14.29 30.32
C ILE A 483 -7.10 -12.95 30.03
N MET A 484 -7.73 -11.82 30.34
CA MET A 484 -7.13 -10.49 30.11
C MET A 484 -5.78 -10.32 30.81
N ARG A 485 -5.69 -10.68 32.10
CA ARG A 485 -4.42 -10.62 32.84
C ARG A 485 -3.33 -11.47 32.19
N GLU A 486 -3.69 -12.67 31.73
CA GLU A 486 -2.76 -13.58 31.06
C GLU A 486 -2.43 -13.14 29.61
N CYS A 487 -3.24 -12.28 28.99
CA CYS A 487 -2.90 -11.63 27.72
C CYS A 487 -2.00 -10.39 27.90
N TRP A 488 -2.07 -9.73 29.05
CA TRP A 488 -1.41 -8.43 29.29
C TRP A 488 -0.02 -8.49 29.91
N TYR A 489 0.54 -9.70 30.09
CA TYR A 489 1.91 -9.86 30.55
C TYR A 489 2.89 -9.05 29.69
N ALA A 490 3.83 -8.38 30.35
CA ALA A 490 4.89 -7.65 29.68
C ALA A 490 5.76 -8.58 28.82
N ASN A 491 6.13 -9.74 29.38
CA ASN A 491 6.79 -10.79 28.62
C ASN A 491 5.79 -11.49 27.70
N GLY A 492 5.91 -11.27 26.38
CA GLY A 492 5.08 -11.92 25.37
C GLY A 492 5.09 -13.45 25.43
N ALA A 493 6.20 -14.08 25.85
CA ALA A 493 6.30 -15.54 25.95
C ALA A 493 5.41 -16.15 27.04
N ALA A 494 5.00 -15.35 28.03
CA ALA A 494 4.11 -15.78 29.10
C ALA A 494 2.63 -15.64 28.73
N ARG A 495 2.31 -15.02 27.58
CA ARG A 495 0.93 -14.80 27.15
C ARG A 495 0.28 -16.08 26.68
N LEU A 496 -1.04 -16.17 26.85
CA LEU A 496 -1.83 -17.25 26.26
C LEU A 496 -1.72 -17.27 24.73
N THR A 497 -1.97 -18.42 24.12
CA THR A 497 -2.19 -18.50 22.66
C THR A 497 -3.67 -18.31 22.33
N ALA A 498 -3.98 -17.84 21.12
CA ALA A 498 -5.38 -17.69 20.67
C ALA A 498 -6.13 -19.03 20.73
N LEU A 499 -5.45 -20.14 20.41
CA LEU A 499 -6.02 -21.48 20.52
C LEU A 499 -6.35 -21.86 21.98
N ARG A 500 -5.50 -21.50 22.94
CA ARG A 500 -5.78 -21.75 24.36
C ARG A 500 -6.98 -20.94 24.82
N ILE A 501 -7.06 -19.67 24.43
CA ILE A 501 -8.19 -18.78 24.74
C ILE A 501 -9.49 -19.33 24.14
N LYS A 502 -9.47 -19.73 22.86
CA LYS A 502 -10.60 -20.40 22.19
C LYS A 502 -11.10 -21.59 23.01
N LYS A 503 -10.21 -22.50 23.41
CA LYS A 503 -10.57 -23.67 24.23
C LYS A 503 -11.21 -23.29 25.56
N THR A 504 -10.65 -22.32 26.27
CA THR A 504 -11.21 -21.84 27.56
C THR A 504 -12.60 -21.23 27.37
N LEU A 505 -12.79 -20.39 26.35
CA LEU A 505 -14.09 -19.77 26.07
C LEU A 505 -15.12 -20.78 25.55
N SER A 506 -14.72 -21.81 24.80
CA SER A 506 -15.61 -22.90 24.40
C SER A 506 -16.09 -23.71 25.61
N GLN A 507 -15.22 -23.98 26.58
CA GLN A 507 -15.61 -24.65 27.83
C GLN A 507 -16.60 -23.80 28.63
N LEU A 508 -16.34 -22.49 28.73
CA LEU A 508 -17.25 -21.56 29.39
C LEU A 508 -18.62 -21.50 28.67
N SER A 509 -18.62 -21.45 27.33
CA SER A 509 -19.84 -21.48 26.51
C SER A 509 -20.67 -22.73 26.75
N GLN A 510 -20.03 -23.90 26.92
CA GLN A 510 -20.71 -25.16 27.22
C GLN A 510 -21.31 -25.17 28.62
N GLN A 511 -20.59 -24.63 29.61
CA GLN A 511 -21.08 -24.53 31.00
C GLN A 511 -22.32 -23.64 31.10
N GLU A 512 -22.36 -22.54 30.34
CA GLU A 512 -23.49 -21.62 30.28
C GLU A 512 -24.63 -22.12 29.35
N GLY A 513 -24.49 -23.29 28.71
CA GLY A 513 -25.52 -23.87 27.84
C GLY A 513 -25.73 -23.13 26.51
N ILE A 514 -24.75 -22.33 26.08
CA ILE A 514 -24.86 -21.49 24.88
C ILE A 514 -24.61 -22.31 23.62
N LYS A 515 -25.56 -22.29 22.68
CA LYS A 515 -25.39 -22.84 21.33
C LYS A 515 -24.72 -21.79 20.44
N MET A 516 -23.54 -22.12 19.91
CA MET A 516 -22.75 -21.26 19.02
C MET A 516 -23.32 -21.19 17.61
#